data_AF-A0A6N6WSK0-F1
#
_entry.id   AF-A0A6N6WSK0-F1
#
_cell.length_a   1.000
_cell.length_b   1.000
_cell.length_c   1.000
_cell.angle_alpha   90.00
_cell.angle_beta   90.00
_cell.angle_gamma   90.00
#
_symmetry.space_group_name_H-M   'P 1'
#
loop_
_entity.id
_entity.type
_entity.pdbx_description
1 polymer ?
#
loop_
_entity_poly.entity_id
_entity_poly.type
_entity_poly.pdbx_seq_one_letter_code
_entity_poly.pdbx_strand_id
1 'polypeptide(L)'
;MLMSVQKEKNVAESVVSETHTGDSVYASLFEKINLNPVSALSALDIWQDPQAMSEASADERLTAGMQVFMECLAKAGTQVEKLDKALIDHHIAELDYQISRQLDAVLHHPEFQKVESLWRGVKSLVDKTDFRRNVKIELLDLSKDDLRQDFEDAPEIIQSGLYLQTYVAEYDTPGGEPIAALVSAWEFDASAQDVALLKNISRVAASAHMPFIGSVGPAFFQKETMEEVAA
;
A
#
# COMPACT_ATOMS: atom_id res chain seq x y z
N MET A 1 0.22 -57.86 -42.41
CA MET A 1 -0.95 -56.99 -42.16
C MET A 1 -0.52 -55.90 -41.20
N LEU A 2 -0.89 -54.65 -41.51
CA LEU A 2 -0.83 -53.43 -40.71
C LEU A 2 0.50 -52.66 -40.57
N MET A 3 0.42 -51.43 -41.08
CA MET A 3 1.29 -50.27 -40.95
C MET A 3 1.40 -49.79 -39.49
N SER A 4 2.48 -49.06 -39.17
CA SER A 4 2.42 -47.94 -38.22
C SER A 4 3.55 -46.95 -38.51
N VAL A 5 3.15 -45.67 -38.56
CA VAL A 5 3.94 -44.47 -38.86
C VAL A 5 4.39 -43.86 -37.53
N GLN A 6 5.67 -43.49 -37.41
CA GLN A 6 6.12 -42.49 -36.44
C GLN A 6 6.83 -41.36 -37.18
N LYS A 7 6.27 -40.15 -37.06
CA LYS A 7 6.80 -38.88 -37.56
C LYS A 7 7.79 -38.34 -36.52
N GLU A 8 9.06 -38.23 -36.88
CA GLU A 8 10.01 -37.37 -36.18
C GLU A 8 9.79 -35.91 -36.60
N LYS A 9 9.55 -35.04 -35.62
CA LYS A 9 9.55 -33.59 -35.79
C LYS A 9 10.99 -33.10 -35.66
N ASN A 10 11.63 -32.80 -36.79
CA ASN A 10 12.81 -31.94 -36.83
C ASN A 10 12.37 -30.50 -36.58
N VAL A 11 12.81 -29.92 -35.47
CA VAL A 11 12.67 -28.49 -35.17
C VAL A 11 13.69 -27.76 -36.04
N ALA A 12 13.19 -27.01 -37.02
CA ALA A 12 14.02 -26.14 -37.84
C ALA A 12 14.45 -24.93 -36.99
N GLU A 13 15.73 -24.88 -36.63
CA GLU A 13 16.42 -23.65 -36.27
C GLU A 13 16.35 -22.70 -37.47
N SER A 14 15.50 -21.67 -37.38
CA SER A 14 15.58 -20.53 -38.28
C SER A 14 16.73 -19.65 -37.82
N VAL A 15 17.91 -19.94 -38.34
CA VAL A 15 19.07 -19.04 -38.36
C VAL A 15 18.63 -17.76 -39.05
N VAL A 16 18.44 -16.68 -38.27
CA VAL A 16 18.24 -15.34 -38.84
C VAL A 16 19.61 -14.86 -39.31
N SER A 17 19.72 -14.71 -40.62
CA SER A 17 20.94 -14.27 -41.31
C SER A 17 21.49 -12.95 -40.76
N GLU A 18 22.69 -13.01 -40.19
CA GLU A 18 23.56 -11.85 -40.05
C GLU A 18 24.09 -11.43 -41.42
N THR A 19 23.67 -10.27 -41.92
CA THR A 19 24.46 -9.48 -42.88
C THR A 19 24.03 -8.01 -42.82
N HIS A 20 24.86 -7.15 -42.23
CA HIS A 20 25.71 -6.21 -42.97
C HIS A 20 26.39 -5.21 -42.04
N THR A 21 27.71 -5.15 -42.23
CA THR A 21 28.67 -4.13 -41.81
C THR A 21 28.26 -2.73 -42.23
N GLY A 22 28.11 -1.86 -41.25
CA GLY A 22 28.10 -0.41 -41.31
C GLY A 22 27.93 0.02 -39.87
N ASP A 23 28.84 0.84 -39.34
CA ASP A 23 28.77 1.32 -37.95
C ASP A 23 27.32 1.64 -37.63
N SER A 24 26.72 0.84 -36.73
CA SER A 24 25.31 1.01 -36.44
C SER A 24 25.14 2.45 -36.00
N VAL A 25 24.09 3.12 -36.47
CA VAL A 25 23.79 4.52 -36.09
C VAL A 25 23.87 4.68 -34.56
N TYR A 26 23.56 3.61 -33.83
CA TYR A 26 23.78 3.41 -32.42
C TYR A 26 25.25 3.58 -31.97
N ALA A 27 26.21 2.85 -32.54
CA ALA A 27 27.63 2.97 -32.21
C ALA A 27 28.20 4.38 -32.49
N SER A 28 27.83 4.99 -33.63
CA SER A 28 28.28 6.34 -33.99
C SER A 28 27.69 7.44 -33.10
N LEU A 29 26.47 7.24 -32.59
CA LEU A 29 25.86 8.15 -31.62
C LEU A 29 26.57 8.05 -30.26
N PHE A 30 26.85 6.84 -29.76
CA PHE A 30 27.56 6.62 -28.49
C PHE A 30 28.97 7.24 -28.49
N GLU A 31 29.69 7.12 -29.61
CA GLU A 31 31.01 7.73 -29.80
C GLU A 31 30.95 9.28 -29.73
N LYS A 32 29.88 9.90 -30.25
CA LYS A 32 29.68 11.37 -30.16
C LYS A 32 29.36 11.89 -28.76
N ILE A 33 28.91 11.01 -27.86
CA ILE A 33 28.59 11.34 -26.46
C ILE A 33 29.68 10.84 -25.48
N ASN A 34 30.83 10.37 -25.98
CA ASN A 34 31.93 9.78 -25.19
C ASN A 34 31.49 8.58 -24.32
N LEU A 35 30.61 7.71 -24.83
CA LEU A 35 30.17 6.50 -24.14
C LEU A 35 30.52 5.27 -24.97
N ASN A 36 30.80 4.14 -24.30
CA ASN A 36 31.10 2.90 -24.99
C ASN A 36 29.81 2.09 -25.21
N PRO A 37 29.47 1.70 -26.45
CA PRO A 37 28.30 0.87 -26.70
C PRO A 37 28.51 -0.51 -26.08
N VAL A 38 27.66 -0.90 -25.14
CA VAL A 38 27.69 -2.23 -24.52
C VAL A 38 27.16 -3.25 -25.52
N SER A 39 27.94 -4.31 -25.78
CA SER A 39 27.74 -5.25 -26.89
C SER A 39 26.75 -6.38 -26.62
N ALA A 40 26.30 -6.56 -25.37
CA ALA A 40 25.24 -7.48 -25.00
C ALA A 40 24.41 -6.91 -23.85
N LEU A 41 23.09 -6.84 -24.06
CA LEU A 41 22.14 -6.34 -23.08
C LEU A 41 21.81 -7.43 -22.06
N SER A 42 21.89 -7.10 -20.78
CA SER A 42 21.25 -7.86 -19.72
C SER A 42 19.72 -7.85 -19.93
N ALA A 43 19.05 -8.99 -19.74
CA ALA A 43 17.59 -9.06 -19.79
C ALA A 43 16.95 -8.02 -18.87
N LEU A 44 15.82 -7.42 -19.28
CA LEU A 44 15.11 -6.38 -18.52
C LEU A 44 14.81 -6.80 -17.07
N ASP A 45 14.69 -8.11 -16.82
CA ASP A 45 14.48 -8.70 -15.49
C ASP A 45 15.62 -8.40 -14.50
N ILE A 46 16.85 -8.19 -14.98
CA ILE A 46 18.01 -7.86 -14.14
C ILE A 46 17.85 -6.47 -13.50
N TRP A 47 17.08 -5.58 -14.13
CA TRP A 47 16.82 -4.22 -13.63
C TRP A 47 15.64 -4.15 -12.64
N GLN A 48 14.96 -5.27 -12.36
CA GLN A 48 14.00 -5.36 -11.26
C GLN A 48 14.69 -5.51 -9.90
N ASP A 49 15.97 -5.90 -9.88
CA ASP A 49 16.76 -6.03 -8.65
C ASP A 49 17.40 -4.67 -8.27
N PRO A 50 17.06 -4.11 -7.09
CA PRO A 50 17.64 -2.86 -6.58
C PRO A 50 19.16 -2.90 -6.46
N GLN A 51 19.76 -4.08 -6.22
CA GLN A 51 21.20 -4.23 -6.04
C GLN A 51 21.93 -4.18 -7.39
N ALA A 52 21.40 -4.87 -8.41
CA ALA A 52 21.91 -4.82 -9.77
C ALA A 52 21.80 -3.41 -10.38
N MET A 53 20.71 -2.68 -10.09
CA MET A 53 20.55 -1.26 -10.46
C MET A 53 21.64 -0.37 -9.85
N SER A 54 22.08 -0.65 -8.62
CA SER A 54 23.10 0.13 -7.92
C SER A 54 24.52 -0.13 -8.46
N GLU A 55 24.82 -1.37 -8.84
CA GLU A 55 26.15 -1.80 -9.29
C GLU A 55 26.40 -1.51 -10.80
N ALA A 56 25.34 -1.31 -11.59
CA ALA A 56 25.45 -1.02 -13.01
C ALA A 56 26.12 0.34 -13.31
N SER A 57 27.01 0.34 -14.31
CA SER A 57 27.70 1.54 -14.82
C SER A 57 26.74 2.49 -15.55
N ALA A 58 27.14 3.76 -15.71
CA ALA A 58 26.34 4.76 -16.42
C ALA A 58 26.06 4.33 -17.88
N ASP A 59 27.04 3.74 -18.55
CA ASP A 59 26.96 3.26 -19.94
C ASP A 59 25.92 2.13 -20.09
N GLU A 60 25.88 1.21 -19.13
CA GLU A 60 24.91 0.10 -19.10
C GLU A 60 23.48 0.62 -18.88
N ARG A 61 23.28 1.54 -17.93
CA ARG A 61 21.96 2.14 -17.64
C ARG A 61 21.44 2.92 -18.85
N LEU A 62 22.31 3.66 -19.53
CA LEU A 62 21.94 4.46 -20.69
C LEU A 62 21.60 3.57 -21.90
N THR A 63 22.36 2.50 -22.10
CA THR A 63 22.09 1.48 -23.13
C THR A 63 20.73 0.80 -22.90
N ALA A 64 20.44 0.37 -21.66
CA ALA A 64 19.15 -0.24 -21.31
C ALA A 64 17.98 0.75 -21.46
N GLY A 65 18.12 1.98 -20.97
CA GLY A 65 17.10 3.02 -21.11
C GLY A 65 16.80 3.37 -22.57
N MET A 66 17.84 3.46 -23.41
CA MET A 66 17.70 3.71 -24.85
C MET A 66 16.98 2.57 -25.56
N GLN A 67 17.26 1.32 -25.20
CA GLN A 67 16.56 0.16 -25.77
C GLN A 67 15.07 0.18 -25.43
N VAL A 68 14.72 0.35 -24.15
CA VAL A 68 13.31 0.41 -23.72
C VAL A 68 12.58 1.55 -24.44
N PHE A 69 13.25 2.71 -24.57
CA PHE A 69 12.68 3.84 -25.29
C PHE A 69 12.43 3.52 -26.77
N MET A 70 13.39 2.89 -27.46
CA MET A 70 13.24 2.47 -28.86
C MET A 70 12.13 1.42 -29.02
N GLU A 71 11.98 0.49 -28.08
CA GLU A 71 10.88 -0.48 -28.07
C GLU A 71 9.51 0.18 -27.85
N CYS A 72 9.43 1.17 -26.96
CA CYS A 72 8.22 1.97 -26.75
C CYS A 72 7.84 2.74 -28.03
N LEU A 73 8.80 3.37 -28.70
CA LEU A 73 8.58 4.05 -29.97
C LEU A 73 8.13 3.10 -31.08
N ALA A 74 8.74 1.91 -31.16
CA ALA A 74 8.36 0.89 -32.13
C ALA A 74 6.92 0.39 -31.90
N LYS A 75 6.50 0.22 -30.64
CA LYS A 75 5.12 -0.18 -30.29
C LYS A 75 4.09 0.92 -30.56
N ALA A 76 4.48 2.19 -30.43
CA ALA A 76 3.60 3.33 -30.69
C ALA A 76 3.28 3.54 -32.18
N GLY A 77 4.11 2.99 -33.09
CA GLY A 77 3.88 3.04 -34.54
C GLY A 77 4.05 4.43 -35.16
N THR A 78 4.56 5.40 -34.40
CA THR A 78 4.77 6.78 -34.83
C THR A 78 6.09 6.92 -35.57
N GLN A 79 6.09 7.51 -36.78
CA GLN A 79 7.33 7.91 -37.43
C GLN A 79 7.93 9.11 -36.69
N VAL A 80 9.03 8.86 -35.98
CA VAL A 80 9.78 9.91 -35.27
C VAL A 80 10.83 10.49 -36.22
N GLU A 81 10.60 11.70 -36.70
CA GLU A 81 11.57 12.41 -37.56
C GLU A 81 12.76 12.95 -36.76
N LYS A 82 12.57 13.25 -35.47
CA LYS A 82 13.62 13.77 -34.59
C LYS A 82 13.40 13.38 -33.13
N LEU A 83 14.48 12.94 -32.47
CA LEU A 83 14.53 12.79 -31.02
C LEU A 83 14.71 14.18 -30.39
N ASP A 84 13.60 14.83 -30.06
CA ASP A 84 13.62 16.07 -29.32
C ASP A 84 13.29 15.83 -27.85
N LYS A 85 13.81 16.69 -26.96
CA LYS A 85 13.54 16.64 -25.51
C LYS A 85 12.03 16.54 -25.22
N ALA A 86 11.21 17.24 -25.99
CA ALA A 86 9.76 17.23 -25.84
C ALA A 86 9.14 15.83 -26.03
N LEU A 87 9.71 15.00 -26.91
CA LEU A 87 9.24 13.62 -27.12
C LEU A 87 9.54 12.73 -25.90
N ILE A 88 10.72 12.91 -25.31
CA ILE A 88 11.13 12.20 -24.08
C ILE A 88 10.23 12.64 -22.92
N ASP A 89 10.06 13.96 -22.73
CA ASP A 89 9.21 14.52 -21.68
C ASP A 89 7.75 14.03 -21.83
N HIS A 90 7.26 13.87 -23.08
CA HIS A 90 5.93 13.30 -23.34
C HIS A 90 5.81 11.84 -22.90
N HIS A 91 6.81 11.00 -23.19
CA HIS A 91 6.79 9.59 -22.78
C HIS A 91 6.97 9.44 -21.26
N ILE A 92 7.77 10.30 -20.62
CA ILE A 92 7.87 10.35 -19.16
C ILE A 92 6.52 10.70 -18.56
N ALA A 93 5.83 11.73 -19.08
CA ALA A 93 4.50 12.11 -18.60
C ALA A 93 3.46 10.98 -18.75
N GLU A 94 3.52 10.21 -19.84
CA GLU A 94 2.65 9.05 -20.05
C GLU A 94 2.95 7.93 -19.04
N LEU A 95 4.24 7.66 -18.76
CA LEU A 95 4.62 6.71 -17.71
C LEU A 95 4.17 7.17 -16.33
N ASP A 96 4.41 8.43 -15.98
CA ASP A 96 3.96 9.03 -14.72
C ASP A 96 2.44 8.95 -14.57
N TYR A 97 1.70 9.17 -15.65
CA TYR A 97 0.25 9.01 -15.67
C TYR A 97 -0.18 7.56 -15.40
N GLN A 98 0.47 6.59 -16.03
CA GLN A 98 0.16 5.17 -15.81
C GLN A 98 0.50 4.72 -14.39
N ILE A 99 1.66 5.14 -13.86
CA ILE A 99 2.09 4.86 -12.48
C ILE A 99 1.11 5.51 -11.49
N SER A 100 0.78 6.79 -11.70
CA SER A 100 -0.15 7.52 -10.84
C SER A 100 -1.51 6.87 -10.81
N ARG A 101 -2.06 6.44 -11.97
CA ARG A 101 -3.34 5.73 -12.03
C ARG A 101 -3.33 4.41 -11.25
N GLN A 102 -2.23 3.66 -11.33
CA GLN A 102 -2.09 2.41 -10.59
C GLN A 102 -1.96 2.68 -9.08
N LEU A 103 -1.16 3.67 -8.71
CA LEU A 103 -0.96 4.08 -7.33
C LEU A 103 -2.26 4.62 -6.72
N ASP A 104 -3.02 5.42 -7.46
CA ASP A 104 -4.34 5.92 -7.08
C ASP A 104 -5.30 4.75 -6.82
N ALA A 105 -5.33 3.73 -7.67
CA ALA A 105 -6.17 2.56 -7.46
C ALA A 105 -5.82 1.81 -6.16
N VAL A 106 -4.53 1.72 -5.81
CA VAL A 106 -4.08 1.08 -4.57
C VAL A 106 -4.39 1.95 -3.35
N LEU A 107 -4.06 3.24 -3.40
CA LEU A 107 -4.22 4.16 -2.27
C LEU A 107 -5.69 4.48 -1.99
N HIS A 108 -6.56 4.47 -2.99
CA HIS A 108 -8.00 4.67 -2.82
C HIS A 108 -8.78 3.37 -2.58
N HIS A 109 -8.08 2.24 -2.40
CA HIS A 109 -8.75 1.00 -2.03
C HIS A 109 -9.34 1.13 -0.61
N PRO A 110 -10.64 0.80 -0.38
CA PRO A 110 -11.30 1.03 0.90
C PRO A 110 -10.60 0.37 2.10
N GLU A 111 -10.07 -0.83 1.92
CA GLU A 111 -9.33 -1.53 2.98
C GLU A 111 -8.01 -0.82 3.33
N PHE A 112 -7.30 -0.32 2.32
CA PHE A 112 -6.05 0.41 2.53
C PHE A 112 -6.34 1.73 3.27
N GLN A 113 -7.33 2.49 2.82
CA GLN A 113 -7.72 3.75 3.46
C GLN A 113 -8.19 3.55 4.91
N LYS A 114 -8.88 2.45 5.22
CA LYS A 114 -9.29 2.12 6.59
C LYS A 114 -8.07 1.94 7.50
N VAL A 115 -7.06 1.18 7.05
CA VAL A 115 -5.84 0.96 7.83
C VAL A 115 -4.98 2.24 7.89
N GLU A 116 -4.86 2.95 6.77
CA GLU A 116 -4.11 4.19 6.68
C GLU A 116 -4.70 5.29 7.57
N SER A 117 -6.02 5.49 7.55
CA SER A 117 -6.70 6.49 8.38
C SER A 117 -6.51 6.20 9.88
N LEU A 118 -6.58 4.93 10.30
CA LEU A 118 -6.30 4.51 11.66
C LEU A 118 -4.88 4.89 12.08
N TRP A 119 -3.86 4.46 11.31
CA TRP A 119 -2.46 4.71 11.66
C TRP A 119 -2.07 6.19 11.55
N ARG A 120 -2.63 6.93 10.59
CA ARG A 120 -2.45 8.38 10.51
C ARG A 120 -3.11 9.09 11.70
N GLY A 121 -4.26 8.62 12.15
CA GLY A 121 -4.93 9.09 13.36
C GLY A 121 -4.05 8.90 14.60
N VAL A 122 -3.55 7.68 14.81
CA VAL A 122 -2.61 7.36 15.90
C VAL A 122 -1.34 8.20 15.81
N LYS A 123 -0.76 8.33 14.63
CA LYS A 123 0.41 9.18 14.41
C LYS A 123 0.14 10.64 14.78
N SER A 124 -1.02 11.18 14.40
CA SER A 124 -1.43 12.53 14.79
C SER A 124 -1.57 12.70 16.30
N LEU A 125 -2.12 11.71 16.99
CA LEU A 125 -2.24 11.70 18.45
C LEU A 125 -0.86 11.71 19.12
N VAL A 126 0.05 10.84 18.67
CA VAL A 126 1.42 10.75 19.17
C VAL A 126 2.18 12.06 18.93
N ASP A 127 2.10 12.62 17.72
CA ASP A 127 2.85 13.83 17.35
C ASP A 127 2.37 15.09 18.11
N LYS A 128 1.10 15.12 18.52
CA LYS A 128 0.53 16.22 19.31
C LYS A 128 0.68 16.05 20.82
N THR A 129 1.17 14.90 21.28
CA THR A 129 1.30 14.60 22.70
C THR A 129 2.70 14.89 23.22
N ASP A 130 2.81 15.71 24.28
CA ASP A 130 4.07 15.99 24.95
C ASP A 130 4.37 14.90 26.00
N PHE A 131 5.06 13.83 25.59
CA PHE A 131 5.44 12.71 26.46
C PHE A 131 6.35 13.09 27.63
N ARG A 132 6.97 14.29 27.62
CA ARG A 132 7.77 14.78 28.75
C ARG A 132 6.91 15.13 29.96
N ARG A 133 5.60 15.27 29.77
CA ARG A 133 4.62 15.56 30.83
C ARG A 133 4.03 14.30 31.47
N ASN A 134 4.75 13.19 31.41
CA ASN A 134 4.34 11.90 31.98
C ASN A 134 2.98 11.41 31.43
N VAL A 135 2.82 11.50 30.11
CA VAL A 135 1.68 10.91 29.40
C VAL A 135 2.13 9.61 28.77
N LYS A 136 1.32 8.56 28.89
CA LYS A 136 1.50 7.29 28.19
C LYS A 136 0.29 7.01 27.31
N ILE A 137 0.54 6.38 26.18
CA ILE A 137 -0.48 5.95 25.23
C ILE A 137 -0.26 4.46 25.02
N GLU A 138 -1.31 3.68 25.28
CA GLU A 138 -1.33 2.25 25.04
C GLU A 138 -2.24 1.93 23.86
N LEU A 139 -1.81 1.00 23.02
CA LEU A 139 -2.55 0.56 21.85
C LEU A 139 -3.03 -0.86 22.09
N LEU A 140 -4.35 -1.05 22.06
CA LEU A 140 -4.98 -2.35 22.10
C LEU A 140 -5.53 -2.64 20.70
N ASP A 141 -4.99 -3.67 20.04
CA ASP A 141 -5.57 -4.17 18.80
C ASP A 141 -6.80 -5.00 19.11
N LEU A 142 -7.95 -4.50 18.66
CA LEU A 142 -9.25 -5.11 18.92
C LEU A 142 -10.19 -4.72 17.79
N SER A 143 -10.94 -5.68 17.26
CA SER A 143 -12.04 -5.38 16.34
C SER A 143 -13.33 -5.08 17.14
N LYS A 144 -14.22 -4.30 16.52
CA LYS A 144 -15.52 -3.98 17.12
C LYS A 144 -16.40 -5.23 17.30
N ASP A 145 -16.24 -6.23 16.42
CA ASP A 145 -16.95 -7.50 16.49
C ASP A 145 -16.41 -8.38 17.62
N ASP A 146 -15.09 -8.44 17.78
CA ASP A 146 -14.47 -9.22 18.87
C ASP A 146 -14.86 -8.66 20.26
N LEU A 147 -14.91 -7.34 20.41
CA LEU A 147 -15.36 -6.73 21.66
C LEU A 147 -16.85 -7.04 21.94
N ARG A 148 -17.69 -7.09 20.90
CA ARG A 148 -19.09 -7.48 21.05
C ARG A 148 -19.20 -8.92 21.52
N GLN A 149 -18.47 -9.81 20.85
CA GLN A 149 -18.44 -11.22 21.20
C GLN A 149 -17.95 -11.44 22.64
N ASP A 150 -16.90 -10.72 23.07
CA ASP A 150 -16.40 -10.77 24.45
C ASP A 150 -17.48 -10.43 25.49
N PHE A 151 -18.29 -9.40 25.23
CA PHE A 151 -19.40 -9.05 26.13
C PHE A 151 -20.58 -10.01 26.08
N GLU A 152 -20.80 -10.70 24.96
CA GLU A 152 -21.85 -11.72 24.83
C GLU A 152 -21.46 -13.04 25.50
N ASP A 153 -20.19 -13.41 25.42
CA ASP A 153 -19.64 -14.63 26.01
C ASP A 153 -19.46 -14.51 27.53
N ALA A 154 -19.19 -13.29 28.02
CA ALA A 154 -19.04 -13.03 29.44
C ALA A 154 -20.40 -13.09 30.18
N PRO A 155 -20.57 -13.97 31.20
CA PRO A 155 -21.81 -14.03 31.98
C PRO A 155 -22.14 -12.72 32.70
N GLU A 156 -21.10 -12.00 33.10
CA GLU A 156 -21.16 -10.69 33.73
C GLU A 156 -20.06 -9.79 33.18
N ILE A 157 -20.31 -8.48 33.15
CA ILE A 157 -19.37 -7.49 32.59
C ILE A 157 -18.02 -7.49 33.33
N ILE A 158 -18.00 -7.79 34.63
CA ILE A 158 -16.77 -7.87 35.41
C ILE A 158 -15.85 -9.03 34.98
N GLN A 159 -16.37 -9.97 34.19
CA GLN A 159 -15.63 -11.12 33.65
C GLN A 159 -15.22 -10.91 32.19
N SER A 160 -15.56 -9.77 31.59
CA SER A 160 -15.19 -9.48 30.20
C SER A 160 -13.71 -9.14 30.07
N GLY A 161 -13.11 -9.40 28.91
CA GLY A 161 -11.71 -9.12 28.62
C GLY A 161 -11.35 -7.65 28.81
N LEU A 162 -12.22 -6.73 28.35
CA LEU A 162 -11.99 -5.29 28.54
C LEU A 162 -11.98 -4.89 30.02
N TYR A 163 -12.83 -5.49 30.87
CA TYR A 163 -12.83 -5.22 32.30
C TYR A 163 -11.55 -5.72 32.96
N LEU A 164 -11.08 -6.91 32.58
CA LEU A 164 -9.83 -7.46 33.11
C LEU A 164 -8.63 -6.57 32.77
N GLN A 165 -8.54 -6.08 31.54
CA GLN A 165 -7.44 -5.23 31.10
C GLN A 165 -7.48 -3.84 31.73
N THR A 166 -8.65 -3.21 31.79
CA THR A 166 -8.73 -1.80 32.21
C THR A 166 -8.91 -1.63 33.72
N TYR A 167 -9.71 -2.49 34.36
CA TYR A 167 -9.98 -2.41 35.79
C TYR A 167 -9.02 -3.29 36.60
N VAL A 168 -8.95 -4.59 36.32
CA VAL A 168 -8.21 -5.52 37.19
C VAL A 168 -6.70 -5.32 37.05
N ALA A 169 -6.17 -5.29 35.82
CA ALA A 169 -4.74 -5.19 35.59
C ALA A 169 -4.15 -3.82 35.98
N GLU A 170 -4.91 -2.73 35.81
CA GLU A 170 -4.39 -1.37 36.05
C GLU A 170 -5.00 -0.71 37.29
N TYR A 171 -6.32 -0.60 37.39
CA TYR A 171 -6.98 0.17 38.46
C TYR A 171 -6.91 -0.51 39.84
N ASP A 172 -7.16 -1.82 39.91
CA ASP A 172 -7.25 -2.60 41.16
C ASP A 172 -5.92 -3.28 41.55
N THR A 173 -4.88 -3.13 40.71
CA THR A 173 -3.56 -3.73 40.97
C THR A 173 -2.64 -2.74 41.68
N PRO A 174 -2.04 -3.11 42.85
CA PRO A 174 -1.08 -2.25 43.53
C PRO A 174 0.12 -1.89 42.64
N GLY A 175 0.31 -0.60 42.36
CA GLY A 175 1.38 -0.11 41.50
C GLY A 175 1.07 -0.15 39.99
N GLY A 176 -0.18 -0.46 39.61
CA GLY A 176 -0.67 -0.27 38.24
C GLY A 176 -0.80 1.20 37.86
N GLU A 177 -1.05 1.45 36.58
CA GLU A 177 -1.20 2.79 36.03
C GLU A 177 -2.61 2.96 35.44
N PRO A 178 -3.58 3.47 36.22
CA PRO A 178 -4.97 3.58 35.80
C PRO A 178 -5.15 4.31 34.46
N ILE A 179 -5.95 3.72 33.58
CA ILE A 179 -6.24 4.30 32.28
C ILE A 179 -7.15 5.51 32.45
N ALA A 180 -6.67 6.67 32.01
CA ALA A 180 -7.39 7.93 32.18
C ALA A 180 -8.58 8.09 31.21
N ALA A 181 -8.48 7.56 29.99
CA ALA A 181 -9.55 7.58 29.00
C ALA A 181 -9.33 6.47 27.97
N LEU A 182 -10.43 5.90 27.48
CA LEU A 182 -10.40 4.94 26.38
C LEU A 182 -10.86 5.64 25.10
N VAL A 183 -10.04 5.60 24.06
CA VAL A 183 -10.35 6.20 22.76
C VAL A 183 -10.50 5.09 21.72
N SER A 184 -11.69 4.98 21.13
CA SER A 184 -11.92 4.04 20.03
C SER A 184 -11.70 4.71 18.67
N ALA A 185 -11.20 3.94 17.71
CA ALA A 185 -11.14 4.32 16.31
C ALA A 185 -12.31 3.76 15.48
N TRP A 186 -13.39 3.32 16.14
CA TRP A 186 -14.59 2.82 15.46
C TRP A 186 -15.66 3.90 15.39
N GLU A 187 -16.48 3.79 14.34
CA GLU A 187 -17.71 4.55 14.22
C GLU A 187 -18.88 3.74 14.77
N PHE A 188 -19.73 4.41 15.55
CA PHE A 188 -20.99 3.86 16.07
C PHE A 188 -22.19 4.39 15.28
N ASP A 189 -23.19 3.54 15.10
CA ASP A 189 -24.47 3.84 14.49
C ASP A 189 -25.62 3.78 15.53
N ALA A 190 -26.85 4.03 15.08
CA ALA A 190 -28.05 3.99 15.92
C ALA A 190 -28.68 2.58 16.03
N SER A 191 -27.97 1.54 15.58
CA SER A 191 -28.47 0.16 15.64
C SER A 191 -28.54 -0.33 17.08
N ALA A 192 -29.42 -1.30 17.33
CA ALA A 192 -29.55 -1.91 18.66
C ALA A 192 -28.25 -2.57 19.12
N GLN A 193 -27.45 -3.10 18.19
CA GLN A 193 -26.16 -3.74 18.49
C GLN A 193 -25.14 -2.74 19.01
N ASP A 194 -25.00 -1.59 18.35
CA ASP A 194 -24.07 -0.54 18.76
C ASP A 194 -24.49 0.14 20.06
N VAL A 195 -25.79 0.37 20.23
CA VAL A 195 -26.32 0.93 21.48
C VAL A 195 -26.10 -0.04 22.65
N ALA A 196 -26.28 -1.35 22.44
CA ALA A 196 -25.98 -2.37 23.45
C ALA A 196 -24.50 -2.43 23.79
N LEU A 197 -23.63 -2.39 22.77
CA LEU A 197 -22.17 -2.34 22.95
C LEU A 197 -21.75 -1.11 23.77
N LEU A 198 -22.21 0.09 23.38
CA LEU A 198 -21.93 1.34 24.11
C LEU A 198 -22.42 1.27 25.56
N LYS A 199 -23.56 0.62 25.82
CA LYS A 199 -24.08 0.42 27.18
C LYS A 199 -23.18 -0.49 28.01
N ASN A 200 -22.63 -1.55 27.43
CA ASN A 200 -21.68 -2.43 28.12
C ASN A 200 -20.34 -1.72 28.39
N ILE A 201 -19.80 -1.04 27.39
CA ILE A 201 -18.59 -0.20 27.53
C ILE A 201 -18.79 0.84 28.63
N SER A 202 -19.95 1.52 28.66
CA SER A 202 -20.28 2.52 29.67
C SER A 202 -20.24 1.97 31.09
N ARG A 203 -20.59 0.69 31.30
CA ARG A 203 -20.53 0.06 32.62
C ARG A 203 -19.10 -0.22 33.03
N VAL A 204 -18.25 -0.71 32.12
CA VAL A 204 -16.80 -0.90 32.37
C VAL A 204 -16.15 0.45 32.69
N ALA A 205 -16.41 1.46 31.85
CA ALA A 205 -15.95 2.84 32.01
C ALA A 205 -16.35 3.44 33.37
N ALA A 206 -17.59 3.19 33.81
CA ALA A 206 -18.08 3.65 35.11
C ALA A 206 -17.36 2.97 36.28
N SER A 207 -17.05 1.67 36.18
CA SER A 207 -16.30 0.94 37.21
C SER A 207 -14.85 1.40 37.32
N ALA A 208 -14.17 1.62 36.18
CA ALA A 208 -12.77 2.03 36.15
C ALA A 208 -12.54 3.55 36.24
N HIS A 209 -13.61 4.35 36.38
CA HIS A 209 -13.57 5.82 36.33
C HIS A 209 -12.88 6.38 35.06
N MET A 210 -13.06 5.69 33.94
CA MET A 210 -12.38 5.94 32.67
C MET A 210 -13.41 6.30 31.60
N PRO A 211 -13.57 7.58 31.21
CA PRO A 211 -14.46 7.95 30.12
C PRO A 211 -14.09 7.25 28.81
N PHE A 212 -15.12 6.85 28.07
CA PHE A 212 -14.99 6.33 26.72
C PHE A 212 -15.27 7.42 25.70
N ILE A 213 -14.37 7.57 24.72
CA ILE A 213 -14.45 8.53 23.63
C ILE A 213 -14.49 7.74 22.32
N GLY A 214 -15.60 7.84 21.60
CA GLY A 214 -15.77 7.26 20.28
C GLY A 214 -16.42 8.25 19.31
N SER A 215 -16.43 7.91 18.03
CA SER A 215 -17.10 8.68 16.98
C SER A 215 -18.41 8.03 16.56
N VAL A 216 -19.35 8.83 16.06
CA VAL A 216 -20.57 8.35 15.42
C VAL A 216 -20.49 8.61 13.92
N GLY A 217 -20.94 7.64 13.12
CA GLY A 217 -21.00 7.78 11.66
C GLY A 217 -22.29 8.45 11.19
N PRO A 218 -22.43 8.74 9.88
CA PRO A 218 -23.65 9.35 9.32
C PRO A 218 -24.88 8.45 9.50
N ALA A 219 -24.68 7.12 9.51
CA ALA A 219 -25.73 6.14 9.77
C ALA A 219 -26.40 6.32 11.15
N PHE A 220 -25.69 6.89 12.14
CA PHE A 220 -26.28 7.25 13.43
C PHE A 220 -27.44 8.24 13.28
N PHE A 221 -27.32 9.16 12.32
CA PHE A 221 -28.33 10.18 12.00
C PHE A 221 -29.31 9.73 10.92
N GLN A 222 -29.29 8.45 10.53
CA GLN A 222 -30.09 7.91 9.44
C GLN A 222 -29.80 8.60 8.09
N LYS A 223 -28.53 8.97 7.89
CA LYS A 223 -27.99 9.57 6.66
C LYS A 223 -26.94 8.66 6.04
N GLU A 224 -26.71 8.81 4.74
CA GLU A 224 -25.67 8.04 4.04
C GLU A 224 -24.30 8.71 4.13
N THR A 225 -24.26 10.05 4.20
CA THR A 225 -23.02 10.82 4.24
C THR A 225 -23.03 11.86 5.36
N MET A 226 -21.84 12.25 5.82
CA MET A 226 -21.71 13.30 6.84
C MET A 226 -22.07 14.69 6.27
N GLU A 227 -21.98 14.87 4.94
CA GLU A 227 -22.41 16.10 4.26
C GLU A 227 -23.91 16.34 4.42
N GLU A 228 -24.72 15.28 4.36
CA GLU A 228 -26.18 15.35 4.60
C GLU A 228 -26.54 15.64 6.06
N VAL A 229 -25.63 15.34 7.00
CA VAL A 229 -25.84 15.64 8.43
C VAL A 229 -25.55 17.12 8.72
N ALA A 230 -24.62 17.72 7.97
CA ALA A 230 -24.24 19.11 8.14
C ALA A 230 -25.22 20.10 7.48
N ALA A 231 -26.02 19.65 6.52
CA ALA A 231 -27.02 20.43 5.79
C ALA A 231 -28.34 20.59 6.55
#